data_AF-A0A5S5BKV4-F1
#
_entry.id   AF-A0A5S5BKV4-F1
#
_cell.length_a   1.000
_cell.length_b   1.000
_cell.length_c   1.000
_cell.angle_alpha   90.00
_cell.angle_beta   90.00
_cell.angle_gamma   90.00
#
_symmetry.space_group_name_H-M   'P 1'
#
loop_
_entity.id
_entity.type
_entity.pdbx_description
1 polymer ?
#
loop_
_entity_poly.entity_id
_entity_poly.type
_entity_poly.pdbx_seq_one_letter_code
_entity_poly.pdbx_strand_id
1 'polypeptide(L)'
;MIYRAVVTRAFLCKVQGVHFRVGSAYLSADSARIAYLQSGGYLGKEETEEPNQASTTASDQLPADDAFLIPQDGASAVDDATAAGGGNPVASAAPAASDQDDSNDDSRLEHVGGGYFVLPNGEKVRGKENALAALEALDAVAVALQEEE
;
A
#
# COMPACT_ATOMS: atom_id res chain seq x y z
N MET A 1 24.57 0.06 -6.49
CA MET A 1 24.43 -0.24 -5.04
C MET A 1 22.97 -0.55 -4.79
N ILE A 2 22.67 -1.56 -3.96
CA ILE A 2 21.29 -1.88 -3.57
C ILE A 2 21.18 -1.56 -2.09
N TYR A 3 20.11 -0.88 -1.73
CA TYR A 3 19.76 -0.51 -0.38
C TYR A 3 18.70 -1.51 0.13
N ARG A 4 18.88 -2.07 1.33
CA ARG A 4 18.00 -3.00 2.05
C ARG A 4 17.55 -2.45 3.42
N ALA A 5 16.32 -1.94 3.53
CA ALA A 5 15.77 -1.39 4.78
C ALA A 5 14.69 -2.25 5.40
N VAL A 6 14.57 -2.14 6.72
CA VAL A 6 13.42 -2.70 7.44
C VAL A 6 12.29 -1.69 7.43
N VAL A 7 11.10 -2.15 7.05
CA VAL A 7 9.88 -1.34 7.05
C VAL A 7 9.41 -1.11 8.48
N THR A 8 9.35 0.15 8.91
CA THR A 8 8.85 0.55 10.24
C THR A 8 7.37 0.90 10.20
N ARG A 9 6.86 1.36 9.05
CA ARG A 9 5.44 1.67 8.83
C ARG A 9 4.98 1.06 7.52
N ALA A 10 3.87 0.31 7.55
CA ALA A 10 3.34 -0.35 6.37
C ALA A 10 3.02 0.64 5.25
N PHE A 11 3.36 0.30 4.01
CA PHE A 11 3.10 1.14 2.84
C PHE A 11 2.95 0.33 1.55
N LEU A 12 2.18 0.88 0.61
CA LEU A 12 2.04 0.34 -0.74
C LEU A 12 3.14 0.91 -1.64
N CYS A 13 4.03 0.05 -2.14
CA CYS A 13 5.02 0.44 -3.13
C CYS A 13 4.35 0.59 -4.50
N LYS A 14 4.19 1.82 -4.98
CA LYS A 14 3.57 2.09 -6.29
C LYS A 14 4.34 1.53 -7.49
N VAL A 15 5.65 1.35 -7.36
CA VAL A 15 6.50 0.84 -8.46
C VAL A 15 6.32 -0.66 -8.64
N GLN A 16 6.24 -1.41 -7.54
CA GLN A 16 6.14 -2.87 -7.54
C GLN A 16 4.69 -3.36 -7.37
N GLY A 17 3.77 -2.48 -6.96
CA GLY A 17 2.40 -2.86 -6.59
C GLY A 17 2.31 -3.69 -5.30
N VAL A 18 3.40 -3.81 -4.54
CA VAL A 18 3.49 -4.67 -3.35
C VAL A 18 3.23 -3.87 -2.08
N HIS A 19 2.41 -4.42 -1.19
CA HIS A 19 2.18 -3.88 0.15
C HIS A 19 3.22 -4.45 1.12
N PHE A 20 4.09 -3.59 1.63
CA PHE A 20 5.07 -3.97 2.65
C PHE A 20 4.47 -3.80 4.04
N ARG A 21 4.55 -4.84 4.86
CA ARG A 21 4.14 -4.81 6.26
C ARG A 21 5.30 -4.33 7.13
N VAL A 22 4.98 -3.83 8.33
CA VAL A 22 5.99 -3.53 9.35
C VAL A 22 6.86 -4.77 9.63
N GLY A 23 8.17 -4.58 9.71
CA GLY A 23 9.18 -5.63 9.84
C GLY A 23 9.65 -6.26 8.53
N SER A 24 8.99 -5.98 7.40
CA SER A 24 9.42 -6.52 6.10
C SER A 24 10.72 -5.89 5.62
N ALA A 25 11.48 -6.60 4.79
CA ALA A 25 12.64 -6.01 4.10
C ALA A 25 12.18 -5.32 2.80
N TYR A 26 12.67 -4.11 2.58
CA TYR A 26 12.48 -3.33 1.36
C TYR A 26 13.82 -3.17 0.66
N LEU A 27 13.91 -3.60 -0.61
CA LEU A 27 15.11 -3.51 -1.41
C LEU A 27 14.90 -2.55 -2.57
N SER A 28 15.81 -1.60 -2.76
CA SER A 28 15.78 -0.63 -3.85
C SER A 28 17.19 -0.22 -4.27
N ALA A 29 17.42 -0.01 -5.57
CA ALA A 29 18.65 0.60 -6.05
C ALA A 29 18.63 2.14 -5.99
N ASP A 30 17.45 2.73 -5.75
CA ASP A 30 17.22 4.17 -5.73
C ASP A 30 17.45 4.73 -4.32
N SER A 31 18.56 5.45 -4.13
CA SER A 31 18.93 6.08 -2.87
C SER A 31 18.00 7.23 -2.49
N ALA A 32 17.48 7.98 -3.47
CA ALA A 32 16.55 9.10 -3.22
C ALA A 32 15.21 8.56 -2.70
N ARG A 33 14.74 7.43 -3.26
CA ARG A 33 13.55 6.71 -2.78
C ARG A 33 13.70 6.26 -1.33
N ILE A 34 14.85 5.66 -0.99
CA ILE A 34 15.13 5.18 0.36
C ILE A 34 15.18 6.34 1.34
N ALA A 35 15.91 7.42 1.00
CA ALA A 35 15.99 8.62 1.84
C ALA A 35 14.62 9.27 2.08
N TYR A 36 13.76 9.33 1.04
CA TYR A 36 12.40 9.83 1.17
C TYR A 36 11.54 8.98 2.12
N LEU A 37 11.63 7.65 2.00
CA LEU A 37 10.86 6.75 2.86
C LEU A 37 11.39 6.73 4.31
N GLN A 38 12.71 6.89 4.50
CA GLN A 38 13.33 7.03 5.81
C GLN A 38 12.96 8.35 6.49
N SER A 39 12.99 9.48 5.77
CA SER A 39 12.61 10.78 6.33
C SER A 39 11.12 10.84 6.70
N GLY A 40 10.27 10.11 5.97
CA GLY A 40 8.87 9.90 6.30
C GLY A 40 8.60 8.86 7.40
N GLY A 41 9.63 8.19 7.92
CA GLY A 41 9.51 7.18 8.98
C GLY A 41 8.89 5.85 8.53
N TYR A 42 8.86 5.56 7.23
CA TYR A 42 8.38 4.29 6.66
C TYR A 42 9.43 3.18 6.71
N LEU A 43 10.71 3.58 6.65
CA LEU A 43 11.85 2.69 6.71
C LEU A 43 12.74 3.06 7.91
N GLY A 44 13.37 2.06 8.51
CA GLY A 44 14.44 2.26 9.48
C GLY A 44 15.71 2.82 8.85
N LYS A 45 16.62 3.33 9.69
CA LYS A 45 17.96 3.74 9.26
C LYS A 45 18.70 2.49 8.75
N GLU A 46 19.16 2.54 7.53
CA GLU A 46 19.61 1.36 6.78
C GLU A 46 21.13 1.27 6.63
N GLU A 47 21.67 0.05 6.63
CA GLU A 47 23.02 -0.29 6.22
C GLU A 47 23.08 -0.61 4.71
N THR A 48 24.00 0.03 3.99
CA THR A 48 24.23 -0.20 2.56
C THR A 48 24.95 -1.54 2.37
N GLU A 49 24.36 -2.47 1.60
CA GLU A 49 25.06 -3.68 1.17
C GLU A 49 25.50 -3.56 -0.29
N GLU A 50 26.81 -3.68 -0.54
CA GLU A 50 27.28 -4.02 -1.89
C GLU A 50 26.72 -5.40 -2.27
N PRO A 51 26.35 -5.64 -3.54
CA PRO A 51 25.90 -6.94 -4.00
C PRO A 51 27.08 -7.91 -4.08
N ASN A 52 27.66 -8.28 -2.94
CA ASN A 52 28.66 -9.34 -2.86
C ASN A 52 28.01 -10.60 -2.28
N GLN A 53 27.52 -11.41 -3.21
CA GLN A 53 27.29 -12.86 -3.15
C GLN A 53 26.62 -13.42 -1.89
N ALA A 54 25.47 -14.07 -2.12
CA ALA A 54 24.80 -15.02 -1.25
C ALA A 54 25.74 -15.73 -0.25
N SER A 55 25.81 -15.18 0.96
CA SER A 55 26.20 -15.91 2.15
C SER A 55 24.93 -16.38 2.84
N THR A 56 24.49 -17.58 2.45
CA THR A 56 23.67 -18.43 3.30
C THR A 56 24.33 -19.80 3.31
N THR A 57 25.16 -20.00 4.32
CA THR A 57 25.28 -21.20 5.14
C THR A 57 25.40 -22.52 4.38
N ALA A 58 26.65 -22.93 4.17
CA ALA A 58 26.99 -24.34 4.26
C ALA A 58 26.60 -24.82 5.67
N SER A 59 25.48 -25.54 5.77
CA SER A 59 25.22 -26.41 6.91
C SER A 59 26.27 -27.52 6.88
N ASP A 60 27.36 -27.24 7.58
CA ASP A 60 28.12 -28.16 8.42
C ASP A 60 27.53 -29.59 8.50
N GLN A 61 28.23 -30.51 7.84
CA GLN A 61 28.48 -31.89 8.27
C GLN A 61 27.28 -32.77 8.66
N LEU A 62 26.79 -33.59 7.72
CA LEU A 62 26.30 -34.93 8.05
C LEU A 62 27.53 -35.85 8.14
N PRO A 63 27.98 -36.29 9.33
CA PRO A 63 28.80 -37.48 9.38
C PRO A 63 27.94 -38.67 8.94
N ALA A 64 28.46 -39.41 7.97
CA ALA A 64 28.01 -40.75 7.69
C ALA A 64 28.14 -41.61 8.95
N ASP A 65 27.45 -42.74 8.94
CA ASP A 65 27.66 -43.87 9.86
C ASP A 65 27.03 -43.71 11.26
N ASP A 66 25.76 -44.08 11.40
CA ASP A 66 25.42 -45.14 12.37
C ASP A 66 23.98 -45.65 12.19
N ALA A 67 23.90 -46.94 11.87
CA ALA A 67 22.68 -47.70 11.76
C ALA A 67 22.11 -47.94 13.16
N PHE A 68 21.01 -47.27 13.51
CA PHE A 68 20.18 -47.70 14.64
C PHE A 68 18.82 -48.18 14.15
N LEU A 69 18.74 -49.51 13.99
CA LEU A 69 17.50 -50.27 13.96
C LEU A 69 16.62 -49.87 15.15
N ILE A 70 15.42 -49.37 14.89
CA ILE A 70 14.29 -49.60 15.80
C ILE A 70 13.14 -50.23 14.98
N PRO A 71 12.55 -51.35 15.45
CA PRO A 71 11.67 -52.20 14.65
C PRO A 71 10.28 -51.60 14.43
N GLN A 72 9.66 -52.05 13.34
CA GLN A 72 8.25 -51.92 13.05
C GLN A 72 7.39 -52.70 14.06
N ASP A 73 6.59 -51.97 14.82
CA ASP A 73 5.25 -52.38 15.27
C ASP A 73 4.41 -51.10 15.10
N GLY A 74 3.31 -51.03 14.35
CA GLY A 74 2.30 -52.06 14.15
C GLY A 74 0.99 -51.56 14.77
N ALA A 75 0.00 -51.28 13.91
CA ALA A 75 -1.44 -51.14 14.18
C ALA A 75 -2.04 -49.76 14.52
N SER A 76 -2.79 -49.26 13.53
CA SER A 76 -4.22 -48.95 13.58
C SER A 76 -4.75 -47.87 14.54
N ALA A 77 -5.24 -46.77 13.95
CA ALA A 77 -6.65 -46.40 14.10
C ALA A 77 -7.07 -45.51 12.93
N VAL A 78 -8.00 -46.05 12.14
CA VAL A 78 -8.89 -45.30 11.27
C VAL A 78 -9.77 -44.43 12.15
N ASP A 79 -9.99 -43.17 11.79
CA ASP A 79 -11.24 -42.46 12.11
C ASP A 79 -11.49 -41.39 11.04
N ASP A 80 -12.52 -41.68 10.28
CA ASP A 80 -13.22 -40.88 9.29
C ASP A 80 -14.02 -39.77 9.99
N ALA A 81 -13.81 -38.51 9.62
CA ALA A 81 -14.71 -37.42 9.98
C ALA A 81 -14.78 -36.38 8.86
N THR A 82 -15.63 -36.69 7.89
CA THR A 82 -16.23 -35.74 6.97
C THR A 82 -17.15 -34.77 7.71
N ALA A 83 -16.88 -33.47 7.65
CA ALA A 83 -17.87 -32.40 7.85
C ALA A 83 -17.34 -31.14 7.14
N ALA A 84 -17.84 -30.81 5.95
CA ALA A 84 -19.05 -30.03 5.70
C ALA A 84 -18.84 -28.53 5.99
N GLY A 85 -19.20 -27.72 5.00
CA GLY A 85 -18.89 -26.29 4.94
C GLY A 85 -19.79 -25.38 5.76
N GLY A 86 -19.63 -24.09 5.50
CA GLY A 86 -20.32 -22.98 6.14
C GLY A 86 -19.26 -21.97 6.54
N GLY A 87 -19.08 -20.86 5.85
CA GLY A 87 -20.11 -19.91 5.51
C GLY A 87 -19.57 -18.58 5.98
N ASN A 88 -19.41 -17.66 5.04
CA ASN A 88 -19.07 -16.27 5.31
C ASN A 88 -20.34 -15.59 5.85
N PRO A 89 -20.27 -14.83 6.97
CA PRO A 89 -21.09 -13.65 7.03
C PRO A 89 -20.30 -12.41 7.48
N VAL A 90 -20.09 -11.53 6.50
CA VAL A 90 -20.55 -10.14 6.43
C VAL A 90 -20.58 -9.29 7.72
N ALA A 91 -20.07 -8.07 7.54
CA ALA A 91 -20.42 -6.83 8.26
C ALA A 91 -19.97 -6.74 9.72
N SER A 92 -19.68 -5.59 10.30
CA SER A 92 -19.60 -4.19 9.89
C SER A 92 -19.27 -3.46 11.18
N ALA A 93 -18.31 -2.54 11.17
CA ALA A 93 -18.39 -1.29 11.92
C ALA A 93 -17.06 -0.52 11.78
N ALA A 94 -17.07 0.44 10.87
CA ALA A 94 -16.24 1.63 10.96
C ALA A 94 -16.62 2.45 12.22
N PRO A 95 -15.77 3.39 12.64
CA PRO A 95 -16.04 4.77 12.22
C PRO A 95 -14.77 5.39 11.61
N ALA A 96 -14.80 5.88 10.37
CA ALA A 96 -15.34 7.19 10.02
C ALA A 96 -14.73 8.31 10.90
N ALA A 97 -13.46 8.60 10.65
CA ALA A 97 -12.89 9.93 10.87
C ALA A 97 -12.51 10.48 9.49
N SER A 98 -13.53 10.73 8.68
CA SER A 98 -13.47 11.74 7.66
C SER A 98 -14.21 12.92 8.27
N ASP A 99 -13.47 13.81 8.94
CA ASP A 99 -13.97 15.14 9.24
C ASP A 99 -14.34 15.78 7.90
N GLN A 100 -15.61 15.62 7.54
CA GLN A 100 -16.24 16.28 6.42
C GLN A 100 -16.37 17.74 6.83
N ASP A 101 -15.36 18.51 6.44
CA ASP A 101 -15.44 19.96 6.38
C ASP A 101 -16.52 20.31 5.34
N ASP A 102 -17.72 20.54 5.87
CA ASP A 102 -18.95 20.96 5.17
C ASP A 102 -18.78 22.43 4.73
N SER A 103 -17.78 22.68 3.88
CA SER A 103 -17.64 23.92 3.14
C SER A 103 -18.60 23.85 1.95
N ASN A 104 -19.80 24.39 2.15
CA ASN A 104 -20.97 24.40 1.26
C ASN A 104 -20.75 25.02 -0.15
N ASP A 105 -19.50 25.28 -0.54
CA ASP A 105 -19.08 25.85 -1.84
C ASP A 105 -18.57 24.77 -2.82
N ASP A 106 -18.14 23.60 -2.31
CA ASP A 106 -17.66 22.47 -3.12
C ASP A 106 -18.77 21.72 -3.87
N SER A 107 -20.06 22.04 -3.64
CA SER A 107 -21.17 21.27 -4.24
C SER A 107 -21.22 21.32 -5.76
N ARG A 108 -20.55 22.29 -6.40
CA ARG A 108 -20.45 22.43 -7.86
C ARG A 108 -19.19 21.77 -8.46
N LEU A 109 -18.27 21.31 -7.62
CA LEU A 109 -17.01 20.68 -8.04
C LEU A 109 -17.09 19.18 -7.80
N GLU A 110 -16.88 18.36 -8.84
CA GLU A 110 -16.81 16.92 -8.65
C GLU A 110 -15.37 16.48 -8.34
N HIS A 111 -15.12 15.96 -7.13
CA HIS A 111 -13.83 15.39 -6.78
C HIS A 111 -13.67 13.99 -7.39
N VAL A 112 -12.78 13.85 -8.39
CA VAL A 112 -12.53 12.59 -9.11
C VAL A 112 -11.38 11.75 -8.55
N GLY A 113 -10.85 12.15 -7.39
CA GLY A 113 -9.74 11.48 -6.72
C GLY A 113 -8.35 11.96 -7.17
N GLY A 114 -7.33 11.66 -6.37
CA GLY A 114 -5.94 12.07 -6.64
C GLY A 114 -5.68 13.58 -6.50
N GLY A 115 -6.58 14.32 -5.84
CA GLY A 115 -6.51 15.77 -5.70
C GLY A 115 -6.94 16.53 -6.96
N TYR A 116 -7.75 15.90 -7.81
CA TYR A 116 -8.34 16.52 -9.00
C TYR A 116 -9.83 16.78 -8.83
N PHE A 117 -10.27 17.94 -9.29
CA PHE A 117 -11.65 18.39 -9.28
C PHE A 117 -12.11 18.66 -10.71
N VAL A 118 -13.35 18.31 -11.02
CA VAL A 118 -13.98 18.57 -12.32
C VAL A 118 -14.94 19.74 -12.15
N LEU A 119 -14.80 20.73 -13.02
CA LEU A 119 -15.66 21.91 -13.09
C LEU A 119 -16.95 21.60 -13.87
N PRO A 120 -18.00 22.42 -13.75
CA PRO A 120 -19.26 22.23 -14.49
C PRO A 120 -19.10 22.32 -16.02
N ASN A 121 -17.99 22.85 -16.52
CA ASN A 121 -17.62 22.83 -17.94
C ASN A 121 -16.96 21.51 -18.40
N GLY A 122 -16.71 20.57 -17.48
CA GLY A 122 -16.00 19.30 -17.71
C GLY A 122 -14.47 19.37 -17.60
N GLU A 123 -13.90 20.53 -17.25
CA GLU A 123 -12.45 20.71 -17.12
C GLU A 123 -11.92 20.11 -15.82
N LYS A 124 -10.76 19.44 -15.89
CA LYS A 124 -10.08 18.84 -14.73
C LYS A 124 -9.00 19.78 -14.20
N VAL A 125 -9.15 20.22 -12.96
CA VAL A 125 -8.22 21.10 -12.27
C VAL A 125 -7.59 20.36 -11.09
N ARG A 126 -6.27 20.53 -10.91
CA ARG A 126 -5.53 19.91 -9.81
C ARG A 126 -5.50 20.85 -8.60
N GLY A 127 -5.94 20.36 -7.45
CA GLY A 127 -6.00 21.09 -6.19
C GLY A 127 -7.32 21.83 -6.03
N LYS A 128 -7.83 21.85 -4.79
CA LYS A 128 -9.11 22.48 -4.43
C LYS A 128 -9.10 23.99 -4.66
N GLU A 129 -8.03 24.68 -4.27
CA GLU A 129 -7.91 26.14 -4.43
C GLU A 129 -7.94 26.55 -5.90
N ASN A 130 -7.24 25.81 -6.76
CA ASN A 130 -7.26 26.06 -8.19
C ASN A 130 -8.64 25.80 -8.81
N ALA A 131 -9.34 24.77 -8.33
CA ALA A 131 -10.67 24.43 -8.82
C ALA A 131 -11.69 25.52 -8.47
N LEU A 132 -11.61 26.09 -7.26
CA LEU A 132 -12.42 27.22 -6.83
C LEU A 132 -12.13 28.48 -7.66
N ALA A 133 -10.85 28.82 -7.87
CA ALA A 133 -10.47 29.97 -8.69
C ALA A 133 -10.95 29.83 -10.14
N ALA A 134 -10.88 28.62 -10.70
CA ALA A 134 -11.36 28.33 -12.04
C ALA A 134 -12.90 28.33 -12.12
N LEU A 135 -13.60 27.90 -11.06
CA LEU A 135 -15.06 27.99 -10.97
C LEU A 135 -15.54 29.46 -10.95
N GLU A 136 -14.89 30.29 -10.14
CA GLU A 136 -15.17 31.74 -10.09
C GLU A 136 -14.92 32.41 -11.44
N ALA A 137 -13.84 32.02 -12.14
CA ALA A 137 -13.56 32.49 -13.49
C ALA A 137 -14.64 32.07 -14.49
N LEU A 138 -15.17 30.84 -14.40
CA LEU A 138 -16.27 30.40 -15.26
C LEU A 138 -17.57 31.13 -14.98
N ASP A 139 -17.90 31.40 -13.72
CA ASP A 139 -19.07 32.18 -13.36
C ASP A 139 -18.96 33.63 -13.87
N ALA A 140 -17.77 34.24 -13.76
CA ALA A 140 -17.50 35.55 -14.35
C ALA A 140 -17.67 35.57 -15.88
N VAL A 141 -17.19 34.54 -16.57
CA VAL A 141 -17.37 34.40 -18.03
C VAL A 141 -18.83 34.14 -18.40
N ALA A 142 -19.56 33.34 -17.62
CA ALA A 142 -20.97 33.04 -17.85
C ALA A 142 -21.85 34.29 -17.69
N VAL A 143 -21.56 35.16 -16.72
CA VAL A 143 -22.25 36.44 -16.53
C VAL A 143 -21.96 37.40 -17.69
N ALA A 144 -20.72 37.48 -18.16
CA ALA A 144 -20.34 38.36 -19.27
C ALA A 144 -21.00 37.99 -20.61
N LEU A 145 -21.40 36.73 -20.81
CA LEU A 145 -22.08 36.27 -22.02
C LEU A 145 -23.61 36.50 -21.99
N GLN A 146 -24.18 36.92 -20.86
CA GLN A 146 -25.61 37.19 -20.72
C GLN A 146 -26.00 38.66 -20.97
N GLU A 147 -25.05 39.57 -21.19
CA GLU A 147 -25.33 41.01 -21.38
C GLU A 147 -25.33 41.48 -22.84
N GLU A 148 -25.19 40.57 -23.82
CA GLU A 148 -25.27 40.89 -25.26
C GLU A 148 -26.56 40.34 -25.93
N GLU A 149 -27.72 40.59 -25.33
CA GLU A 149 -29.03 40.41 -25.98
C GLU A 149 -29.97 41.62 -25.79
#